data_AF-A0A7D7VK89-F1
#
_entry.id   AF-A0A7D7VK89-F1
#
_cell.length_a   1.000
_cell.length_b   1.000
_cell.length_c   1.000
_cell.angle_alpha   90.00
_cell.angle_beta   90.00
_cell.angle_gamma   90.00
#
_symmetry.space_group_name_H-M   'P 1'
#
loop_
_entity.id
_entity.type
_entity.pdbx_description
1 polymer ?
#
loop_
_entity_poly.entity_id
_entity_poly.type
_entity_poly.pdbx_seq_one_letter_code
_entity_poly.pdbx_strand_id
1 'polypeptide(L)'
;MIPVVQADPDLIERAGVINRITHLAVQGEWDVLSKTIADWEERLESTPGGARHHEIAVDACLAGLRSLLDETDRTSIASLDRAEREVARFVERHCAAPQDHILAVLAARAHIMVAASCPADFWPDADRADAWRRMAHHYLKAEAILNHFDAVAFMSPLVAGACYELALGMPDGGTRLRPAFEDWIDLDPSNPEIYATHMPQLAHFCRDNPDVLLGEALRAEERTDEALGQAGYALCLIPVLDLAPEMREHIDTARFGGALMDMARMSGTQSEVNWAAAILDHESQFGSEERRATIQSAFDALVRRNLTVIYPRIWNDELQNIRARLAETFQRAGTPKVTVGQYYPAQMASKAA
;
A
#
# COMPACT_ATOMS: atom_id res chain seq x y z
N MET A 1 6.92 0.75 31.86
CA MET A 1 6.87 1.79 30.82
C MET A 1 7.25 1.13 29.51
N ILE A 2 6.41 1.23 28.47
CA ILE A 2 6.73 0.66 27.15
C ILE A 2 7.89 1.47 26.56
N PRO A 3 8.97 0.83 26.06
CA PRO A 3 10.10 1.53 25.44
C PRO A 3 9.66 2.29 24.19
N VAL A 4 10.31 3.43 23.93
CA VAL A 4 10.11 4.23 22.72
C VAL A 4 11.34 4.05 21.83
N VAL A 5 11.12 3.65 20.59
CA VAL A 5 12.18 3.48 19.60
C VAL A 5 11.98 4.50 18.49
N GLN A 6 12.98 5.37 18.30
CA GLN A 6 12.96 6.41 17.26
C GLN A 6 13.37 5.86 15.89
N ALA A 7 14.20 4.81 15.89
CA ALA A 7 14.66 4.14 14.68
C ALA A 7 13.65 3.06 14.28
N ASP A 8 12.67 3.44 13.46
CA ASP A 8 11.62 2.55 12.98
C ASP A 8 12.19 1.46 12.04
N PRO A 9 12.09 0.16 12.38
CA PRO A 9 12.57 -0.94 11.54
C PRO A 9 11.99 -0.91 10.12
N ASP A 10 10.74 -0.47 9.97
CA ASP A 10 10.07 -0.35 8.69
C ASP A 10 10.80 0.62 7.75
N LEU A 11 11.17 1.80 8.26
CA LEU A 11 11.91 2.80 7.49
C LEU A 11 13.34 2.36 7.16
N ILE A 12 14.00 1.67 8.10
CA ILE A 12 15.35 1.16 7.89
C ILE A 12 15.34 0.15 6.74
N GLU A 13 14.38 -0.78 6.75
CA GLU A 13 14.27 -1.80 5.74
C GLU A 13 13.89 -1.20 4.38
N ARG A 14 12.90 -0.30 4.34
CA ARG A 14 12.54 0.44 3.12
C ARG A 14 13.73 1.17 2.50
N ALA A 15 14.53 1.87 3.32
CA ALA A 15 15.74 2.53 2.86
C ALA A 15 16.78 1.52 2.31
N GLY A 16 16.87 0.34 2.93
CA GLY A 16 17.70 -0.77 2.44
C GLY A 16 17.31 -1.23 1.04
N VAL A 17 16.01 -1.45 0.80
CA VAL A 17 15.47 -1.82 -0.51
C VAL A 17 15.77 -0.75 -1.56
N ILE A 18 15.47 0.52 -1.24
CA ILE A 18 15.71 1.67 -2.14
C ILE A 18 17.20 1.76 -2.50
N ASN A 19 18.09 1.69 -1.50
CA ASN A 19 19.53 1.79 -1.72
C ASN A 19 20.06 0.67 -2.62
N ARG A 20 19.60 -0.55 -2.40
CA ARG A 20 19.99 -1.71 -3.22
C ARG A 20 19.56 -1.53 -4.68
N ILE A 21 18.30 -1.17 -4.91
CA ILE A 21 17.75 -1.04 -6.27
C ILE A 21 18.33 0.15 -7.01
N THR A 22 18.48 1.29 -6.34
CA THR A 22 19.14 2.47 -6.91
C THR A 22 20.58 2.16 -7.30
N HIS A 23 21.31 1.41 -6.47
CA HIS A 23 22.68 1.01 -6.79
C HIS A 23 22.74 0.18 -8.07
N LEU A 24 21.90 -0.86 -8.19
CA LEU A 24 21.84 -1.71 -9.39
C LEU A 24 21.47 -0.90 -10.64
N ALA A 25 20.47 -0.01 -10.54
CA ALA A 25 20.05 0.84 -11.65
C ALA A 25 21.18 1.78 -12.13
N VAL A 26 21.92 2.38 -11.19
CA VAL A 26 23.06 3.28 -11.50
C VAL A 26 24.22 2.53 -12.15
N GLN A 27 24.50 1.28 -11.73
CA GLN A 27 25.52 0.45 -12.38
C GLN A 27 25.05 -0.11 -13.74
N GLY A 28 23.77 0.04 -14.09
CA GLY A 28 23.19 -0.51 -15.31
C GLY A 28 22.99 -2.03 -15.27
N GLU A 29 22.98 -2.63 -14.07
CA GLU A 29 22.78 -4.08 -13.86
C GLU A 29 21.29 -4.45 -13.90
N TRP A 30 20.63 -4.16 -15.02
CA TRP A 30 19.17 -4.31 -15.17
C TRP A 30 18.69 -5.76 -15.07
N ASP A 31 19.46 -6.74 -15.53
CA ASP A 31 19.12 -8.16 -15.42
C ASP A 31 19.13 -8.66 -13.97
N VAL A 32 20.07 -8.13 -13.15
CA VAL A 32 20.17 -8.46 -11.72
C VAL A 32 19.06 -7.74 -10.95
N LEU A 33 18.76 -6.50 -11.34
CA LEU A 33 17.68 -5.70 -10.78
C LEU A 33 16.33 -6.38 -11.00
N SER A 34 15.97 -6.72 -12.24
CA SER A 34 14.67 -7.31 -12.55
C SER A 34 14.49 -8.66 -11.85
N LYS A 35 15.52 -9.52 -11.87
CA LYS A 35 15.51 -10.78 -11.13
C LYS A 35 15.33 -10.56 -9.62
N THR A 36 16.03 -9.59 -9.03
CA THR A 36 15.88 -9.29 -7.59
C THR A 36 14.44 -8.90 -7.26
N ILE A 37 13.79 -8.07 -8.09
CA ILE A 37 12.40 -7.67 -7.90
C ILE A 37 11.45 -8.85 -8.08
N ALA A 38 11.66 -9.69 -9.10
CA ALA A 38 10.86 -10.90 -9.32
C ALA A 38 10.98 -11.89 -8.14
N ASP A 39 12.19 -12.09 -7.60
CA ASP A 39 12.41 -12.96 -6.43
C ASP A 39 11.72 -12.40 -5.16
N TRP A 40 11.56 -11.07 -5.05
CA TRP A 40 10.81 -10.43 -3.97
C TRP A 40 9.30 -10.51 -4.16
N GLU A 41 8.85 -10.42 -5.41
CA GLU A 41 7.45 -10.59 -5.79
C GLU A 41 6.97 -12.01 -5.52
N GLU A 42 7.70 -13.03 -6.01
CA GLU A 42 7.35 -14.45 -5.81
C GLU A 42 7.21 -14.81 -4.33
N ARG A 43 8.04 -14.22 -3.48
CA ARG A 43 8.06 -14.48 -2.02
C ARG A 43 7.18 -13.52 -1.22
N LEU A 44 6.55 -12.55 -1.89
CA LEU A 44 5.83 -11.45 -1.27
C LEU A 44 6.61 -10.81 -0.12
N GLU A 45 7.93 -10.61 -0.29
CA GLU A 45 8.77 -10.02 0.77
C GLU A 45 8.26 -8.62 1.13
N SER A 46 8.13 -8.35 2.43
CA SER A 46 7.61 -7.10 2.97
C SER A 46 8.50 -6.53 4.07
N THR A 47 8.43 -5.22 4.25
CA THR A 47 8.97 -4.55 5.43
C THR A 47 8.14 -4.91 6.67
N PRO A 48 8.63 -4.61 7.89
CA PRO A 48 7.86 -4.80 9.11
C PRO A 48 6.50 -4.07 9.12
N GLY A 49 6.33 -2.99 8.37
CA GLY A 49 5.04 -2.30 8.23
C GLY A 49 4.12 -2.89 7.16
N GLY A 50 4.50 -3.99 6.51
CA GLY A 50 3.71 -4.67 5.47
C GLY A 50 3.94 -4.16 4.04
N ALA A 51 4.80 -3.16 3.82
CA ALA A 51 5.06 -2.64 2.49
C ALA A 51 5.90 -3.62 1.65
N ARG A 52 5.46 -3.93 0.43
CA ARG A 52 6.14 -4.92 -0.42
C ARG A 52 7.46 -4.40 -0.97
N HIS A 53 8.50 -5.23 -0.88
CA HIS A 53 9.83 -4.90 -1.40
C HIS A 53 9.79 -4.65 -2.91
N HIS A 54 9.02 -5.45 -3.64
CA HIS A 54 8.90 -5.32 -5.10
C HIS A 54 8.21 -4.01 -5.51
N GLU A 55 7.20 -3.54 -4.77
CA GLU A 55 6.57 -2.22 -5.00
C GLU A 55 7.53 -1.07 -4.67
N ILE A 56 8.19 -1.13 -3.50
CA ILE A 56 9.21 -0.15 -3.10
C ILE A 56 10.31 -0.04 -4.16
N ALA A 57 10.72 -1.18 -4.72
CA ALA A 57 11.74 -1.24 -5.76
C ALA A 57 11.30 -0.58 -7.07
N VAL A 58 10.10 -0.91 -7.55
CA VAL A 58 9.55 -0.30 -8.77
C VAL A 58 9.38 1.21 -8.60
N ASP A 59 8.88 1.65 -7.44
CA ASP A 59 8.76 3.08 -7.13
C ASP A 59 10.13 3.77 -7.07
N ALA A 60 11.14 3.12 -6.50
CA ALA A 60 12.52 3.65 -6.48
C ALA A 60 13.09 3.81 -7.90
N CYS A 61 12.83 2.85 -8.80
CA CYS A 61 13.23 2.96 -10.20
C CYS A 61 12.53 4.13 -10.91
N LEU A 62 11.24 4.34 -10.63
CA LEU A 62 10.42 5.38 -11.28
C LEU A 62 10.54 6.76 -10.61
N ALA A 63 11.19 6.86 -9.44
CA ALA A 63 11.31 8.09 -8.67
C ALA A 63 11.93 9.24 -9.49
N GLY A 64 12.94 8.95 -10.31
CA GLY A 64 13.55 9.94 -11.19
C GLY A 64 12.56 10.53 -12.19
N LEU A 65 11.74 9.68 -12.84
CA LEU A 65 10.68 10.12 -13.74
C LEU A 65 9.59 10.91 -12.99
N ARG A 66 9.21 10.48 -11.78
CA ARG A 66 8.25 11.21 -10.94
C ARG A 66 8.75 12.64 -10.66
N SER A 67 10.00 12.79 -10.22
CA SER A 67 10.58 14.12 -9.98
C SER A 67 10.59 15.00 -11.23
N LEU A 68 10.86 14.44 -12.41
CA LEU A 68 10.78 15.19 -13.67
C LEU A 68 9.36 15.73 -13.94
N LEU A 69 8.34 14.91 -13.68
CA LEU A 69 6.94 15.28 -13.90
C LEU A 69 6.46 16.32 -12.88
N ASP A 70 6.90 16.21 -11.63
CA ASP A 70 6.56 17.13 -10.55
C ASP A 70 7.22 18.52 -10.76
N GLU A 71 8.44 18.56 -11.31
CA GLU A 71 9.18 19.78 -11.64
C GLU A 71 8.79 20.40 -12.99
N THR A 72 7.92 19.74 -13.77
CA THR A 72 7.55 20.21 -15.12
C THR A 72 6.78 21.53 -15.06
N ASP A 73 7.31 22.58 -15.70
CA ASP A 73 6.56 23.81 -15.88
C ASP A 73 5.35 23.54 -16.79
N ARG A 74 4.17 23.99 -16.36
CA ARG A 74 2.90 23.75 -17.08
C ARG A 74 2.62 24.84 -18.13
N THR A 75 3.69 25.39 -18.72
CA THR A 75 3.61 26.49 -19.69
C THR A 75 3.38 26.02 -21.11
N SER A 76 3.82 24.80 -21.44
CA SER A 76 3.49 24.12 -22.69
C SER A 76 3.58 22.61 -22.52
N ILE A 77 2.77 21.87 -23.26
CA ILE A 77 2.81 20.40 -23.27
C ILE A 77 4.20 19.86 -23.64
N ALA A 78 4.99 20.61 -24.43
CA ALA A 78 6.37 20.28 -24.79
C ALA A 78 7.31 20.18 -23.57
N SER A 79 6.95 20.77 -22.42
CA SER A 79 7.73 20.64 -21.18
C SER A 79 7.84 19.19 -20.69
N LEU A 80 6.94 18.29 -21.14
CA LEU A 80 7.02 16.85 -20.87
C LEU A 80 8.10 16.10 -21.66
N ASP A 81 8.76 16.71 -22.65
CA ASP A 81 9.73 16.02 -23.51
C ASP A 81 10.90 15.41 -22.74
N ARG A 82 11.26 15.98 -21.58
CA ARG A 82 12.30 15.42 -20.70
C ARG A 82 11.82 14.12 -20.05
N ALA A 83 10.57 14.06 -19.61
CA ALA A 83 9.96 12.85 -19.06
C ALA A 83 9.84 11.76 -20.14
N GLU A 84 9.47 12.11 -21.37
CA GLU A 84 9.39 11.14 -22.47
C GLU A 84 10.72 10.49 -22.82
N ARG A 85 11.83 11.25 -22.78
CA ARG A 85 13.17 10.66 -22.96
C ARG A 85 13.49 9.63 -21.89
N GLU A 86 12.99 9.83 -20.68
CA GLU A 86 13.15 8.86 -19.60
C GLU A 86 12.26 7.63 -19.81
N VAL A 87 11.00 7.81 -20.24
CA VAL A 87 10.13 6.69 -20.66
C VAL A 87 10.80 5.85 -21.75
N ALA A 88 11.40 6.48 -22.75
CA ALA A 88 12.09 5.78 -23.84
C ALA A 88 13.22 4.86 -23.35
N ARG A 89 13.90 5.22 -22.24
CA ARG A 89 14.94 4.38 -21.64
C ARG A 89 14.34 3.12 -21.02
N PHE A 90 13.22 3.22 -20.29
CA PHE A 90 12.54 2.03 -19.78
C PHE A 90 12.04 1.12 -20.91
N VAL A 91 11.49 1.71 -21.98
CA VAL A 91 11.07 0.96 -23.17
C VAL A 91 12.24 0.26 -23.84
N GLU A 92 13.40 0.91 -23.98
CA GLU A 92 14.61 0.29 -24.53
C GLU A 92 15.04 -0.94 -23.72
N ARG A 93 14.97 -0.86 -22.38
CA ARG A 93 15.28 -2.01 -21.51
C ARG A 93 14.29 -3.16 -21.70
N HIS A 94 13.00 -2.87 -21.73
CA HIS A 94 11.99 -3.88 -22.00
C HIS A 94 12.18 -4.50 -23.39
N CYS A 95 12.45 -3.72 -24.43
CA CYS A 95 12.70 -4.25 -25.78
C CYS A 95 13.94 -5.15 -25.85
N ALA A 96 14.96 -4.91 -25.03
CA ALA A 96 16.13 -5.77 -24.95
C ALA A 96 15.84 -7.13 -24.28
N ALA A 97 14.84 -7.20 -23.41
CA ALA A 97 14.40 -8.41 -22.71
C ALA A 97 12.86 -8.50 -22.68
N PRO A 98 12.21 -8.79 -23.83
CA PRO A 98 10.76 -8.64 -23.99
C PRO A 98 9.92 -9.66 -23.22
N GLN A 99 10.56 -10.68 -22.61
CA GLN A 99 9.89 -11.69 -21.77
C GLN A 99 10.02 -11.40 -20.27
N ASP A 100 10.75 -10.34 -19.89
CA ASP A 100 10.91 -9.92 -18.51
C ASP A 100 9.71 -9.04 -18.10
N HIS A 101 8.84 -9.58 -17.25
CA HIS A 101 7.62 -8.91 -16.81
C HIS A 101 7.89 -7.71 -15.90
N ILE A 102 9.00 -7.72 -15.14
CA ILE A 102 9.38 -6.58 -14.30
C ILE A 102 9.77 -5.38 -15.16
N LEU A 103 10.59 -5.60 -16.21
CA LEU A 103 10.95 -4.54 -17.14
C LEU A 103 9.74 -4.04 -17.94
N ALA A 104 8.80 -4.94 -18.27
CA ALA A 104 7.53 -4.57 -18.89
C ALA A 104 6.69 -3.65 -17.98
N VAL A 105 6.55 -4.00 -16.69
CA VAL A 105 5.85 -3.18 -15.69
C VAL A 105 6.50 -1.80 -15.57
N LEU A 106 7.83 -1.71 -15.46
CA LEU A 106 8.53 -0.43 -15.39
C LEU A 106 8.25 0.45 -16.62
N ALA A 107 8.31 -0.11 -17.83
CA ALA A 107 8.02 0.62 -19.05
C ALA A 107 6.54 1.05 -19.13
N ALA A 108 5.61 0.17 -18.76
CA ALA A 108 4.18 0.47 -18.76
C ALA A 108 3.81 1.54 -17.73
N ARG A 109 4.24 1.41 -16.47
CA ARG A 109 4.02 2.42 -15.43
C ARG A 109 4.66 3.76 -15.78
N ALA A 110 5.84 3.77 -16.42
CA ALA A 110 6.45 4.99 -16.93
C ALA A 110 5.56 5.71 -17.97
N HIS A 111 4.94 4.96 -18.90
CA HIS A 111 3.93 5.51 -19.81
C HIS A 111 2.71 6.04 -19.05
N ILE A 112 2.15 5.27 -18.11
CA ILE A 112 0.98 5.66 -17.30
C ILE A 112 1.25 6.95 -16.52
N MET A 113 2.43 7.11 -15.93
CA MET A 113 2.81 8.33 -15.19
C MET A 113 2.80 9.59 -16.06
N VAL A 114 3.32 9.50 -17.29
CA VAL A 114 3.26 10.61 -18.25
C VAL A 114 1.82 10.87 -18.68
N ALA A 115 1.03 9.81 -18.97
CA ALA A 115 -0.38 9.95 -19.33
C ALA A 115 -1.19 10.66 -18.24
N ALA A 116 -0.98 10.29 -16.97
CA ALA A 116 -1.60 10.93 -15.81
C ALA A 116 -1.20 12.41 -15.62
N SER A 117 -0.10 12.84 -16.26
CA SER A 117 0.34 14.24 -16.29
C SER A 117 -0.18 15.03 -17.50
N CYS A 118 -0.93 14.38 -18.40
CA CYS A 118 -1.50 14.96 -19.61
C CYS A 118 -3.00 15.39 -19.56
N PRO A 119 -3.78 15.31 -18.45
CA PRO A 119 -5.14 15.85 -18.45
C PRO A 119 -5.19 17.30 -18.96
N ALA A 120 -6.13 17.59 -19.88
CA ALA A 120 -6.15 18.87 -20.60
C ALA A 120 -6.29 20.10 -19.68
N ASP A 121 -6.92 19.96 -18.52
CA ASP A 121 -7.11 21.05 -17.57
C ASP A 121 -5.81 21.50 -16.90
N PHE A 122 -4.71 20.75 -17.05
CA PHE A 122 -3.38 21.15 -16.58
C PHE A 122 -2.63 22.05 -17.56
N TRP A 123 -3.12 22.22 -18.78
CA TRP A 123 -2.36 22.82 -19.88
C TRP A 123 -3.08 24.04 -20.48
N PRO A 124 -2.35 24.97 -21.11
CA PRO A 124 -2.96 26.10 -21.81
C PRO A 124 -3.96 25.64 -22.87
N ASP A 125 -4.97 26.47 -23.14
CA ASP A 125 -6.03 26.17 -24.10
C ASP A 125 -5.50 25.78 -25.50
N ALA A 126 -4.40 26.40 -25.93
CA ALA A 126 -3.75 26.09 -27.20
C ALA A 126 -3.20 24.65 -27.28
N ASP A 127 -2.84 24.06 -26.14
CA ASP A 127 -2.16 22.76 -26.06
C ASP A 127 -3.11 21.62 -25.66
N ARG A 128 -4.36 21.90 -25.28
CA ARG A 128 -5.32 20.88 -24.80
C ARG A 128 -5.49 19.70 -25.75
N ALA A 129 -5.57 19.97 -27.05
CA ALA A 129 -5.74 18.93 -28.06
C ALA A 129 -4.52 18.01 -28.14
N ASP A 130 -3.32 18.57 -28.01
CA ASP A 130 -2.07 17.80 -28.01
C ASP A 130 -1.89 17.05 -26.69
N ALA A 131 -2.28 17.64 -25.56
CA ALA A 131 -2.30 16.97 -24.26
C ALA A 131 -3.19 15.72 -24.29
N TRP A 132 -4.40 15.79 -24.86
CA TRP A 132 -5.28 14.63 -25.03
C TRP A 132 -4.67 13.56 -25.94
N ARG A 133 -4.09 13.95 -27.07
CA ARG A 133 -3.41 12.99 -27.98
C ARG A 133 -2.25 12.30 -27.27
N ARG A 134 -1.46 13.04 -26.50
CA ARG A 134 -0.32 12.53 -25.72
C ARG A 134 -0.80 11.57 -24.63
N MET A 135 -1.83 11.95 -23.88
CA MET A 135 -2.48 11.08 -22.89
C MET A 135 -2.90 9.74 -23.49
N ALA A 136 -3.68 9.78 -24.58
CA ALA A 136 -4.14 8.58 -25.27
C ALA A 136 -2.99 7.74 -25.82
N HIS A 137 -1.96 8.39 -26.40
CA HIS A 137 -0.77 7.72 -26.90
C HIS A 137 -0.08 6.90 -25.79
N HIS A 138 0.16 7.51 -24.64
CA HIS A 138 0.83 6.83 -23.54
C HIS A 138 0.01 5.68 -22.95
N TYR A 139 -1.31 5.83 -22.77
CA TYR A 139 -2.15 4.71 -22.32
C TYR A 139 -2.17 3.56 -23.32
N LEU A 140 -2.29 3.82 -24.63
CA LEU A 140 -2.25 2.77 -25.66
C LEU A 140 -0.89 2.06 -25.70
N LYS A 141 0.21 2.75 -25.41
CA LYS A 141 1.54 2.14 -25.31
C LYS A 141 1.68 1.26 -24.08
N ALA A 142 1.20 1.71 -22.92
CA ALA A 142 1.17 0.90 -21.71
C ALA A 142 0.31 -0.36 -21.91
N GLU A 143 -0.88 -0.23 -22.49
CA GLU A 143 -1.76 -1.36 -22.84
C GLU A 143 -1.06 -2.34 -23.78
N ALA A 144 -0.41 -1.85 -24.84
CA ALA A 144 0.31 -2.72 -25.78
C ALA A 144 1.45 -3.51 -25.10
N ILE A 145 2.13 -2.94 -24.10
CA ILE A 145 3.16 -3.64 -23.33
C ILE A 145 2.51 -4.71 -22.44
N LEU A 146 1.54 -4.31 -21.62
CA LEU A 146 0.92 -5.19 -20.62
C LEU A 146 0.10 -6.33 -21.23
N ASN A 147 -0.49 -6.16 -22.41
CA ASN A 147 -1.27 -7.22 -23.07
C ASN A 147 -0.48 -8.50 -23.41
N HIS A 148 0.85 -8.49 -23.29
CA HIS A 148 1.69 -9.67 -23.46
C HIS A 148 1.85 -10.49 -22.17
N PHE A 149 1.39 -9.97 -21.03
CA PHE A 149 1.60 -10.55 -19.71
C PHE A 149 0.25 -10.78 -19.03
N ASP A 150 -0.03 -12.05 -18.74
CA ASP A 150 -1.17 -12.45 -17.91
C ASP A 150 -0.71 -12.46 -16.44
N ALA A 151 -1.23 -11.55 -15.63
CA ALA A 151 -0.80 -11.38 -14.24
C ALA A 151 -0.94 -12.67 -13.42
N VAL A 152 -2.02 -13.43 -13.63
CA VAL A 152 -2.30 -14.67 -12.90
C VAL A 152 -1.37 -15.77 -13.39
N ALA A 153 -1.15 -15.90 -14.70
CA ALA A 153 -0.22 -16.89 -15.24
C ALA A 153 1.23 -16.66 -14.78
N PHE A 154 1.62 -15.40 -14.58
CA PHE A 154 2.93 -15.01 -14.06
C PHE A 154 2.99 -14.97 -12.53
N MET A 155 1.86 -15.16 -11.83
CA MET A 155 1.75 -14.97 -10.38
C MET A 155 2.32 -13.61 -9.93
N SER A 156 2.02 -12.54 -10.69
CA SER A 156 2.65 -11.23 -10.56
C SER A 156 1.66 -10.15 -10.08
N PRO A 157 1.63 -9.83 -8.77
CA PRO A 157 0.96 -8.66 -8.25
C PRO A 157 1.37 -7.35 -8.95
N LEU A 158 2.62 -7.21 -9.40
CA LEU A 158 3.07 -6.01 -10.12
C LEU A 158 2.40 -5.85 -11.48
N VAL A 159 2.24 -6.94 -12.25
CA VAL A 159 1.52 -6.89 -13.52
C VAL A 159 0.04 -6.58 -13.26
N ALA A 160 -0.58 -7.22 -12.26
CA ALA A 160 -1.97 -6.96 -11.90
C ALA A 160 -2.19 -5.49 -11.47
N GLY A 161 -1.32 -4.95 -10.61
CA GLY A 161 -1.35 -3.56 -10.19
C GLY A 161 -1.16 -2.58 -11.36
N ALA A 162 -0.23 -2.86 -12.27
CA ALA A 162 -0.04 -2.03 -13.47
C ALA A 162 -1.26 -2.07 -14.41
N CYS A 163 -1.92 -3.23 -14.55
CA CYS A 163 -3.18 -3.36 -15.28
C CYS A 163 -4.32 -2.59 -14.60
N TYR A 164 -4.37 -2.59 -13.27
CA TYR A 164 -5.34 -1.80 -12.51
C TYR A 164 -5.10 -0.29 -12.69
N GLU A 165 -3.86 0.18 -12.59
CA GLU A 165 -3.48 1.57 -12.86
C GLU A 165 -3.82 2.00 -14.30
N LEU A 166 -3.56 1.14 -15.29
CA LEU A 166 -3.96 1.38 -16.67
C LEU A 166 -5.48 1.52 -16.79
N ALA A 167 -6.25 0.63 -16.16
CA ALA A 167 -7.70 0.66 -16.18
C ALA A 167 -8.27 1.97 -15.61
N LEU A 168 -7.66 2.56 -14.58
CA LEU A 168 -8.11 3.86 -14.03
C LEU A 168 -8.04 5.00 -15.06
N GLY A 169 -7.07 4.93 -15.98
CA GLY A 169 -6.83 5.99 -16.97
C GLY A 169 -7.58 5.81 -18.31
N MET A 170 -8.16 4.64 -18.55
CA MET A 170 -8.74 4.27 -19.84
C MET A 170 -10.22 4.66 -19.95
N PRO A 171 -10.73 5.06 -21.13
CA PRO A 171 -12.14 5.41 -21.32
C PRO A 171 -13.13 4.29 -20.99
N ASP A 172 -12.76 3.03 -21.23
CA ASP A 172 -13.52 1.82 -20.90
C ASP A 172 -13.12 1.22 -19.54
N GLY A 173 -12.30 1.96 -18.77
CA GLY A 173 -11.71 1.57 -17.50
C GLY A 173 -12.70 1.02 -16.49
N GLY A 174 -13.89 1.63 -16.39
CA GLY A 174 -14.94 1.18 -15.46
C GLY A 174 -15.30 -0.31 -15.60
N THR A 175 -15.24 -0.86 -16.81
CA THR A 175 -15.51 -2.29 -17.05
C THR A 175 -14.33 -3.21 -16.72
N ARG A 176 -13.12 -2.65 -16.71
CA ARG A 176 -11.85 -3.37 -16.49
C ARG A 176 -11.38 -3.32 -15.03
N LEU A 177 -11.78 -2.29 -14.29
CA LEU A 177 -11.34 -2.06 -12.91
C LEU A 177 -11.68 -3.20 -11.97
N ARG A 178 -12.88 -3.78 -12.10
CA ARG A 178 -13.31 -4.89 -11.22
C ARG A 178 -12.48 -6.15 -11.46
N PRO A 179 -12.37 -6.69 -12.69
CA PRO A 179 -11.48 -7.83 -12.95
C PRO A 179 -10.02 -7.56 -12.57
N ALA A 180 -9.47 -6.40 -12.92
CA ALA A 180 -8.08 -6.08 -12.60
C ALA A 180 -7.83 -6.01 -11.08
N PHE A 181 -8.80 -5.49 -10.32
CA PHE A 181 -8.72 -5.52 -8.86
C PHE A 181 -8.82 -6.94 -8.31
N GLU A 182 -9.72 -7.77 -8.83
CA GLU A 182 -9.87 -9.17 -8.40
C GLU A 182 -8.58 -9.97 -8.64
N ASP A 183 -7.98 -9.85 -9.82
CA ASP A 183 -6.68 -10.47 -10.11
C ASP A 183 -5.59 -9.97 -9.14
N TRP A 184 -5.55 -8.66 -8.87
CA TRP A 184 -4.53 -8.08 -8.01
C TRP A 184 -4.67 -8.50 -6.55
N ILE A 185 -5.89 -8.44 -6.00
CA ILE A 185 -6.14 -8.77 -4.59
C ILE A 185 -6.08 -10.28 -4.34
N ASP A 186 -6.43 -11.11 -5.32
CA ASP A 186 -6.34 -12.56 -5.16
C ASP A 186 -4.86 -13.04 -5.19
N LEU A 187 -3.97 -12.30 -5.88
CA LEU A 187 -2.54 -12.58 -5.90
C LEU A 187 -1.82 -12.13 -4.61
N ASP A 188 -2.26 -11.06 -3.97
CA ASP A 188 -1.67 -10.58 -2.72
C ASP A 188 -2.71 -9.97 -1.76
N PRO A 189 -3.57 -10.80 -1.13
CA PRO A 189 -4.64 -10.31 -0.28
C PRO A 189 -4.15 -9.66 1.02
N SER A 190 -2.87 -9.85 1.37
CA SER A 190 -2.29 -9.29 2.60
C SER A 190 -1.67 -7.91 2.41
N ASN A 191 -1.64 -7.37 1.17
CA ASN A 191 -1.06 -6.05 0.90
C ASN A 191 -2.07 -4.92 1.18
N PRO A 192 -1.80 -4.04 2.17
CA PRO A 192 -2.69 -2.93 2.50
C PRO A 192 -2.84 -1.90 1.37
N GLU A 193 -1.84 -1.74 0.49
CA GLU A 193 -1.84 -0.73 -0.58
C GLU A 193 -2.91 -1.00 -1.64
N ILE A 194 -3.24 -2.28 -1.89
CA ILE A 194 -4.29 -2.67 -2.83
C ILE A 194 -5.64 -2.10 -2.38
N TYR A 195 -5.95 -2.23 -1.09
CA TYR A 195 -7.16 -1.67 -0.50
C TYR A 195 -7.12 -0.14 -0.49
N ALA A 196 -5.99 0.44 -0.10
CA ALA A 196 -5.80 1.89 -0.08
C ALA A 196 -5.99 2.53 -1.46
N THR A 197 -5.66 1.80 -2.52
CA THR A 197 -5.84 2.24 -3.91
C THR A 197 -7.28 2.03 -4.39
N HIS A 198 -7.84 0.83 -4.19
CA HIS A 198 -9.14 0.48 -4.78
C HIS A 198 -10.34 1.12 -4.07
N MET A 199 -10.32 1.12 -2.74
CA MET A 199 -11.49 1.44 -1.95
C MET A 199 -11.97 2.89 -2.07
N PRO A 200 -11.08 3.90 -2.15
CA PRO A 200 -11.48 5.26 -2.50
C PRO A 200 -12.19 5.37 -3.86
N GLN A 201 -11.75 4.59 -4.85
CA GLN A 201 -12.37 4.58 -6.19
C GLN A 201 -13.77 3.98 -6.11
N LEU A 202 -13.90 2.84 -5.43
CA LEU A 202 -15.21 2.20 -5.22
C LEU A 202 -16.17 3.13 -4.47
N ALA A 203 -15.69 3.82 -3.44
CA ALA A 203 -16.48 4.80 -2.68
C ALA A 203 -16.92 5.99 -3.55
N HIS A 204 -16.08 6.43 -4.48
CA HIS A 204 -16.45 7.47 -5.44
C HIS A 204 -17.58 7.02 -6.36
N PHE A 205 -17.52 5.80 -6.90
CA PHE A 205 -18.53 5.25 -7.83
C PHE A 205 -19.82 4.81 -7.14
N CYS A 206 -19.77 4.45 -5.85
CA CYS A 206 -20.88 3.88 -5.11
C CYS A 206 -21.29 4.72 -3.87
N ARG A 207 -21.08 6.05 -3.93
CA ARG A 207 -21.32 6.99 -2.81
C ARG A 207 -22.66 6.78 -2.10
N ASP A 208 -23.71 6.49 -2.85
CA ASP A 208 -25.08 6.38 -2.33
C ASP A 208 -25.46 4.94 -1.91
N ASN A 209 -24.52 4.00 -1.95
CA ASN A 209 -24.77 2.58 -1.67
C ASN A 209 -23.70 1.97 -0.75
N PRO A 210 -23.83 2.13 0.57
CA PRO A 210 -22.87 1.59 1.54
C PRO A 210 -22.75 0.06 1.49
N ASP A 211 -23.81 -0.65 1.06
CA ASP A 211 -23.81 -2.11 0.99
C ASP A 211 -22.78 -2.66 0.00
N VAL A 212 -22.44 -1.91 -1.04
CA VAL A 212 -21.40 -2.30 -2.01
C VAL A 212 -20.02 -2.31 -1.34
N LEU A 213 -19.71 -1.29 -0.54
CA LEU A 213 -18.46 -1.18 0.20
C LEU A 213 -18.37 -2.26 1.28
N LEU A 214 -19.45 -2.47 2.03
CA LEU A 214 -19.52 -3.52 3.04
C LEU A 214 -19.38 -4.91 2.41
N GLY A 215 -20.02 -5.15 1.27
CA GLY A 215 -19.89 -6.40 0.53
C GLY A 215 -18.46 -6.65 0.02
N GLU A 216 -17.70 -5.61 -0.30
CA GLU A 216 -16.26 -5.73 -0.60
C GLU A 216 -15.43 -6.03 0.65
N ALA A 217 -15.73 -5.39 1.78
CA ALA A 217 -15.04 -5.66 3.04
C ALA A 217 -15.23 -7.10 3.52
N LEU A 218 -16.42 -7.68 3.32
CA LEU A 218 -16.69 -9.09 3.62
C LEU A 218 -15.88 -10.04 2.72
N ARG A 219 -15.80 -9.75 1.42
CA ARG A 219 -14.96 -10.55 0.49
C ARG A 219 -13.47 -10.41 0.82
N ALA A 220 -13.02 -9.22 1.20
CA ALA A 220 -11.65 -8.99 1.65
C ALA A 220 -11.30 -9.78 2.91
N GLU A 221 -12.24 -9.89 3.85
CA GLU A 221 -12.08 -10.74 5.03
C GLU A 221 -11.89 -12.22 4.65
N GLU A 222 -12.75 -12.75 3.78
CA GLU A 222 -12.63 -14.13 3.30
C GLU A 222 -11.26 -14.39 2.65
N ARG A 223 -10.74 -13.42 1.87
CA ARG A 223 -9.42 -13.52 1.24
C ARG A 223 -8.25 -13.49 2.22
N THR A 224 -8.43 -12.88 3.38
CA THR A 224 -7.35 -12.70 4.37
C THR A 224 -7.39 -13.72 5.50
N ASP A 225 -8.43 -14.54 5.60
CA ASP A 225 -8.67 -15.47 6.71
C ASP A 225 -7.42 -16.32 7.07
N GLU A 226 -6.76 -16.89 6.06
CA GLU A 226 -5.58 -17.73 6.28
C GLU A 226 -4.32 -16.94 6.68
N ALA A 227 -4.11 -15.75 6.11
CA ALA A 227 -2.86 -15.00 6.23
C ALA A 227 -2.88 -13.96 7.37
N LEU A 228 -4.00 -13.27 7.55
CA LEU A 228 -4.18 -12.16 8.50
C LEU A 228 -5.47 -12.25 9.30
N GLY A 229 -6.22 -13.36 9.21
CA GLY A 229 -7.49 -13.53 9.89
C GLY A 229 -8.52 -12.57 9.33
N GLN A 230 -9.26 -11.88 10.19
CA GLN A 230 -10.31 -10.97 9.73
C GLN A 230 -9.81 -9.60 9.21
N ALA A 231 -8.49 -9.41 9.08
CA ALA A 231 -7.87 -8.11 8.80
C ALA A 231 -8.41 -7.42 7.54
N GLY A 232 -8.75 -8.17 6.50
CA GLY A 232 -9.26 -7.63 5.24
C GLY A 232 -10.51 -6.76 5.43
N TYR A 233 -11.35 -7.05 6.43
CA TYR A 233 -12.50 -6.20 6.77
C TYR A 233 -12.05 -4.78 7.16
N ALA A 234 -11.04 -4.66 8.02
CA ALA A 234 -10.53 -3.35 8.45
C ALA A 234 -9.69 -2.68 7.36
N LEU A 235 -8.79 -3.42 6.70
CA LEU A 235 -7.94 -2.90 5.62
C LEU A 235 -8.77 -2.28 4.49
N CYS A 236 -9.90 -2.91 4.16
CA CYS A 236 -10.85 -2.44 3.15
C CYS A 236 -11.57 -1.13 3.57
N LEU A 237 -11.94 -1.00 4.85
CA LEU A 237 -12.76 0.12 5.31
C LEU A 237 -11.96 1.36 5.71
N ILE A 238 -10.75 1.21 6.26
CA ILE A 238 -9.93 2.33 6.75
C ILE A 238 -9.72 3.43 5.70
N PRO A 239 -9.35 3.12 4.43
CA PRO A 239 -9.14 4.15 3.41
C PRO A 239 -10.39 4.98 3.09
N VAL A 240 -11.58 4.47 3.41
CA VAL A 240 -12.87 5.11 3.10
C VAL A 240 -13.36 5.98 4.26
N LEU A 241 -12.95 5.70 5.50
CA LEU A 241 -13.50 6.35 6.70
C LEU A 241 -13.27 7.87 6.76
N ASP A 242 -12.22 8.37 6.14
CA ASP A 242 -11.96 9.80 6.04
C ASP A 242 -12.69 10.46 4.86
N LEU A 243 -12.96 9.69 3.80
CA LEU A 243 -13.64 10.16 2.59
C LEU A 243 -15.17 10.19 2.73
N ALA A 244 -15.71 9.24 3.49
CA ALA A 244 -17.15 9.09 3.76
C ALA A 244 -17.36 8.78 5.26
N PRO A 245 -17.28 9.79 6.15
CA PRO A 245 -17.43 9.60 7.60
C PRO A 245 -18.75 8.93 8.02
N GLU A 246 -19.80 9.10 7.23
CA GLU A 246 -21.11 8.44 7.38
C GLU A 246 -21.01 6.90 7.38
N MET A 247 -19.98 6.32 6.75
CA MET A 247 -19.76 4.87 6.76
C MET A 247 -19.57 4.31 8.18
N ARG A 248 -19.16 5.13 9.16
CA ARG A 248 -19.03 4.69 10.56
C ARG A 248 -20.34 4.20 11.16
N GLU A 249 -21.50 4.63 10.63
CA GLU A 249 -22.82 4.18 11.07
C GLU A 249 -23.22 2.80 10.50
N HIS A 250 -22.57 2.39 9.41
CA HIS A 250 -22.88 1.15 8.68
C HIS A 250 -21.93 0.00 9.03
N ILE A 251 -20.76 0.29 9.61
CA ILE A 251 -19.72 -0.70 9.91
C ILE A 251 -20.07 -1.50 11.16
N ASP A 252 -19.88 -2.82 11.11
CA ASP A 252 -19.86 -3.65 12.30
C ASP A 252 -18.64 -3.30 13.14
N THR A 253 -18.89 -2.56 14.21
CA THR A 253 -17.83 -2.01 15.07
C THR A 253 -17.04 -3.10 15.78
N ALA A 254 -17.70 -4.18 16.21
CA ALA A 254 -17.03 -5.28 16.89
C ALA A 254 -16.13 -6.04 15.91
N ARG A 255 -16.61 -6.27 14.69
CA ARG A 255 -15.85 -6.90 13.61
C ARG A 255 -14.65 -6.04 13.18
N PHE A 256 -14.84 -4.73 13.04
CA PHE A 256 -13.75 -3.80 12.74
C PHE A 256 -12.64 -3.82 13.80
N GLY A 257 -13.03 -3.77 15.09
CA GLY A 257 -12.08 -3.88 16.19
C GLY A 257 -11.37 -5.23 16.22
N GLY A 258 -12.10 -6.33 15.98
CA GLY A 258 -11.57 -7.69 15.90
C GLY A 258 -10.56 -7.87 14.76
N ALA A 259 -10.88 -7.37 13.56
CA ALA A 259 -10.02 -7.41 12.39
C ALA A 259 -8.64 -6.76 12.64
N LEU A 260 -8.60 -5.60 13.28
CA LEU A 260 -7.34 -4.93 13.64
C LEU A 260 -6.56 -5.70 14.72
N MET A 261 -7.26 -6.37 15.63
CA MET A 261 -6.61 -7.24 16.62
C MET A 261 -6.02 -8.50 16.00
N ASP A 262 -6.69 -9.11 15.01
CA ASP A 262 -6.20 -10.28 14.29
C ASP A 262 -4.97 -9.95 13.47
N MET A 263 -5.01 -8.86 12.71
CA MET A 263 -3.85 -8.36 11.97
C MET A 263 -2.63 -8.15 12.88
N ALA A 264 -2.82 -7.50 14.03
CA ALA A 264 -1.76 -7.26 15.02
C ALA A 264 -1.23 -8.55 15.69
N ARG A 265 -2.01 -9.64 15.68
CA ARG A 265 -1.58 -10.94 16.22
C ARG A 265 -0.87 -11.80 15.18
N MET A 266 -1.35 -11.78 13.94
CA MET A 266 -0.91 -12.69 12.88
C MET A 266 0.33 -12.18 12.15
N SER A 267 0.45 -10.85 11.98
CA SER A 267 1.61 -10.26 11.30
C SER A 267 2.94 -10.44 12.02
N GLY A 268 2.92 -10.50 13.36
CA GLY A 268 4.12 -10.74 14.18
C GLY A 268 5.07 -9.55 14.33
N THR A 269 4.78 -8.39 13.74
CA THR A 269 5.65 -7.19 13.81
C THR A 269 5.12 -6.18 14.82
N GLN A 270 6.01 -5.37 15.41
CA GLN A 270 5.56 -4.24 16.24
C GLN A 270 5.05 -3.06 15.40
N SER A 271 5.40 -2.97 14.11
CA SER A 271 4.95 -1.86 13.27
C SER A 271 3.45 -1.96 13.00
N GLU A 272 2.94 -3.13 12.63
CA GLU A 272 1.50 -3.35 12.46
C GLU A 272 0.73 -3.29 13.78
N VAL A 273 1.32 -3.73 14.90
CA VAL A 273 0.72 -3.54 16.23
C VAL A 273 0.58 -2.04 16.55
N ASN A 274 1.60 -1.23 16.27
CA ASN A 274 1.53 0.23 16.48
C ASN A 274 0.50 0.87 15.56
N TRP A 275 0.43 0.44 14.29
CA TRP A 275 -0.54 0.96 13.32
C TRP A 275 -1.97 0.62 13.73
N ALA A 276 -2.26 -0.65 14.04
CA ALA A 276 -3.57 -1.07 14.52
C ALA A 276 -3.99 -0.33 15.81
N ALA A 277 -3.06 -0.14 16.75
CA ALA A 277 -3.30 0.64 17.95
C ALA A 277 -3.64 2.10 17.62
N ALA A 278 -2.88 2.74 16.72
CA ALA A 278 -3.12 4.12 16.32
C ALA A 278 -4.47 4.30 15.62
N ILE A 279 -4.86 3.36 14.75
CA ILE A 279 -6.18 3.37 14.10
C ILE A 279 -7.30 3.21 15.11
N LEU A 280 -7.21 2.25 16.04
CA LEU A 280 -8.22 2.07 17.09
C LEU A 280 -8.32 3.30 18.01
N ASP A 281 -7.19 3.91 18.34
CA ASP A 281 -7.13 5.14 19.14
C ASP A 281 -7.86 6.30 18.44
N HIS A 282 -7.58 6.51 17.16
CA HIS A 282 -8.26 7.50 16.33
C HIS A 282 -9.77 7.21 16.23
N GLU A 283 -10.13 5.98 15.87
CA GLU A 283 -11.52 5.58 15.66
C GLU A 283 -12.36 5.57 16.94
N SER A 284 -11.74 5.48 18.11
CA SER A 284 -12.44 5.58 19.41
C SER A 284 -13.05 6.97 19.68
N GLN A 285 -12.70 7.98 18.87
CA GLN A 285 -13.18 9.35 19.02
C GLN A 285 -14.50 9.61 18.26
N PHE A 286 -14.91 8.71 17.37
CA PHE A 286 -16.01 8.95 16.43
C PHE A 286 -17.22 8.02 16.65
N GLY A 287 -18.41 8.54 16.29
CA GLY A 287 -19.68 7.81 16.32
C GLY A 287 -20.37 7.80 17.69
N SER A 288 -21.32 6.87 17.85
CA SER A 288 -22.12 6.74 19.08
C SER A 288 -21.25 6.38 20.30
N GLU A 289 -21.78 6.61 21.50
CA GLU A 289 -21.09 6.21 22.74
C GLU A 289 -20.79 4.70 22.78
N GLU A 290 -21.71 3.88 22.29
CA GLU A 290 -21.53 2.43 22.19
C GLU A 290 -20.40 2.04 21.22
N ARG A 291 -20.34 2.69 20.05
CA ARG A 291 -19.26 2.48 19.08
C ARG A 291 -17.91 2.84 19.70
N ARG A 292 -17.81 4.04 20.29
CA ARG A 292 -16.59 4.53 20.93
C ARG A 292 -16.13 3.59 22.05
N ALA A 293 -17.05 3.11 22.89
CA ALA A 293 -16.74 2.14 23.94
C ALA A 293 -16.22 0.81 23.39
N THR A 294 -16.81 0.31 22.30
CA THR A 294 -16.40 -0.95 21.65
C THR A 294 -14.99 -0.83 21.06
N ILE A 295 -14.71 0.23 20.31
CA ILE A 295 -13.38 0.48 19.74
C ILE A 295 -12.34 0.72 20.85
N GLN A 296 -12.68 1.49 21.88
CA GLN A 296 -11.79 1.71 23.03
C GLN A 296 -11.45 0.39 23.75
N SER A 297 -12.41 -0.53 23.87
CA SER A 297 -12.17 -1.85 24.45
C SER A 297 -11.17 -2.66 23.62
N ALA A 298 -11.31 -2.64 22.28
CA ALA A 298 -10.35 -3.27 21.37
C ALA A 298 -8.96 -2.64 21.46
N PHE A 299 -8.86 -1.30 21.48
CA PHE A 299 -7.61 -0.57 21.70
C PHE A 299 -6.94 -1.02 23.00
N ASP A 300 -7.68 -0.98 24.11
CA ASP A 300 -7.14 -1.33 25.42
C ASP A 300 -6.65 -2.79 25.44
N ALA A 301 -7.37 -3.69 24.79
CA ALA A 301 -7.01 -5.11 24.71
C ALA A 301 -5.74 -5.34 23.87
N LEU A 302 -5.63 -4.68 22.71
CA LEU A 302 -4.46 -4.75 21.83
C LEU A 302 -3.22 -4.19 22.52
N VAL A 303 -3.30 -2.97 23.08
CA VAL A 303 -2.18 -2.33 23.78
C VAL A 303 -1.66 -3.20 24.92
N ARG A 304 -2.56 -3.80 25.70
CA ARG A 304 -2.17 -4.62 26.86
C ARG A 304 -1.50 -5.94 26.49
N ARG A 305 -1.88 -6.54 25.36
CA ARG A 305 -1.46 -7.90 24.98
C ARG A 305 -0.34 -7.92 23.96
N ASN A 306 -0.26 -6.92 23.09
CA ASN A 306 0.56 -6.97 21.89
C ASN A 306 1.57 -5.81 21.80
N LEU A 307 1.27 -4.62 22.35
CA LEU A 307 2.17 -3.47 22.25
C LEU A 307 3.35 -3.58 23.23
N THR A 308 4.53 -3.81 22.68
CA THR A 308 5.78 -3.97 23.45
C THR A 308 6.80 -2.87 23.19
N VAL A 309 6.65 -2.11 22.10
CA VAL A 309 7.47 -0.97 21.72
C VAL A 309 6.57 0.11 21.11
N ILE A 310 6.88 1.39 21.36
CA ILE A 310 6.22 2.52 20.69
C ILE A 310 7.12 3.02 19.55
N TYR A 311 6.54 3.11 18.35
CA TYR A 311 7.12 3.78 17.18
C TYR A 311 6.36 5.09 16.93
N PRO A 312 6.82 6.25 17.45
CA PRO A 312 6.02 7.48 17.48
C PRO A 312 5.54 7.94 16.10
N ARG A 313 6.32 7.69 15.05
CA ARG A 313 5.99 8.04 13.66
C ARG A 313 4.64 7.48 13.21
N ILE A 314 4.26 6.30 13.68
CA ILE A 314 3.06 5.58 13.22
C ILE A 314 1.77 6.17 13.80
N TRP A 315 1.86 6.85 14.96
CA TRP A 315 0.68 7.28 15.73
C TRP A 315 0.09 8.63 15.28
N ASN A 316 0.71 9.31 14.30
CA ASN A 316 0.28 10.64 13.81
C ASN A 316 0.00 11.67 14.92
N ASP A 317 0.72 11.59 16.06
CA ASP A 317 0.50 12.43 17.23
C ASP A 317 1.81 12.64 18.01
N GLU A 318 1.81 13.62 18.91
CA GLU A 318 2.95 13.90 19.79
C GLU A 318 3.17 12.80 20.82
N LEU A 319 4.44 12.48 21.09
CA LEU A 319 4.82 11.42 22.03
C LEU A 319 4.20 11.57 23.43
N GLN A 320 3.98 12.80 23.90
CA GLN A 320 3.37 13.02 25.21
C GLN A 320 1.89 12.62 25.23
N ASN A 321 1.16 12.88 24.15
CA ASN A 321 -0.24 12.50 24.02
C ASN A 321 -0.38 10.97 23.93
N ILE A 322 0.48 10.32 23.14
CA ILE A 322 0.57 8.85 23.05
C ILE A 322 0.81 8.27 24.45
N ARG A 323 1.79 8.79 25.20
CA ARG A 323 2.10 8.31 26.56
C ARG A 323 0.94 8.50 27.53
N ALA A 324 0.24 9.63 27.46
CA ALA A 324 -0.91 9.90 28.33
C ALA A 324 -2.03 8.87 28.10
N ARG A 325 -2.39 8.62 26.83
CA ARG A 325 -3.44 7.65 26.48
C ARG A 325 -3.08 6.22 26.86
N LEU A 326 -1.83 5.82 26.63
CA LEU A 326 -1.34 4.51 27.08
C LEU A 326 -1.38 4.40 28.61
N ALA A 327 -1.01 5.45 29.34
CA ALA A 327 -1.08 5.46 30.80
C ALA A 327 -2.53 5.29 31.31
N GLU A 328 -3.49 5.99 30.71
CA GLU A 328 -4.92 5.84 31.03
C GLU A 328 -5.40 4.39 30.81
N THR A 329 -4.99 3.77 29.71
CA THR A 329 -5.32 2.38 29.39
C THR A 329 -4.86 1.42 30.49
N PHE A 330 -3.62 1.56 30.95
CA PHE A 330 -3.08 0.73 32.04
C PHE A 330 -3.70 1.05 33.41
N GLN A 331 -4.19 2.28 33.63
CA GLN A 331 -4.90 2.66 34.84
C GLN A 331 -6.33 2.09 34.87
N ARG A 332 -7.09 2.23 33.78
CA ARG A 332 -8.47 1.70 33.63
C ARG A 332 -8.55 0.19 33.82
N ALA A 333 -7.51 -0.52 33.40
CA ALA A 333 -7.47 -1.99 33.40
C ALA A 333 -7.27 -2.64 34.78
N GLY A 334 -6.85 -1.87 35.80
CA GLY A 334 -6.21 -2.44 36.99
C GLY A 334 -4.83 -3.02 36.62
N THR A 335 -3.83 -2.78 37.46
CA THR A 335 -2.42 -3.08 37.16
C THR A 335 -2.24 -4.51 36.63
N PRO A 336 -1.53 -4.74 35.52
CA PRO A 336 -1.16 -6.09 35.12
C PRO A 336 -0.32 -6.70 36.24
N LYS A 337 -0.66 -7.91 36.69
CA LYS A 337 0.30 -8.76 37.42
C LYS A 337 1.45 -9.06 36.46
N VAL A 338 2.48 -8.23 36.49
CA VAL A 338 3.77 -8.52 35.84
C VAL A 338 4.39 -9.67 36.63
N THR A 339 4.19 -10.88 36.13
CA THR A 339 5.02 -12.02 36.55
C THR A 339 6.35 -11.81 35.84
N VAL A 340 7.41 -11.58 36.60
CA VAL A 340 8.78 -11.55 36.07
C VAL A 340 9.09 -12.96 35.54
N GLY A 341 8.79 -13.20 34.26
CA GLY A 341 9.21 -14.39 33.56
C GLY A 341 10.72 -14.38 33.46
N GLN A 342 11.36 -15.39 34.03
CA GLN A 342 12.79 -15.59 33.89
C GLN A 342 13.17 -15.64 32.41
N TYR A 343 14.22 -14.89 32.08
CA TYR A 343 15.01 -14.97 30.86
C TYR A 343 15.04 -16.40 30.29
N TYR A 344 14.49 -16.60 29.09
CA TYR A 344 14.88 -17.72 28.22
C TYR A 344 15.92 -17.16 27.25
N PRO A 345 17.18 -17.63 27.29
CA PRO A 345 18.17 -17.20 26.31
C PRO A 345 17.77 -17.72 24.92
N ALA A 346 17.88 -16.84 23.94
CA ALA A 346 17.76 -17.17 22.52
C ALA A 346 18.72 -18.32 22.19
N GLN A 347 18.18 -19.46 21.77
CA GLN A 347 18.98 -20.43 21.03
C GLN A 347 19.25 -19.83 19.65
N MET A 348 20.46 -19.31 19.49
CA MET A 348 21.07 -19.20 18.17
C MET A 348 21.19 -20.61 17.60
N ALA A 349 20.34 -20.96 16.64
CA ALA A 349 20.61 -22.05 15.73
C ALA A 349 21.53 -21.53 14.63
N SER A 350 22.83 -21.56 14.90
CA SER A 350 23.81 -21.77 13.84
C SER A 350 23.46 -23.11 13.17
N LYS A 351 23.37 -23.12 11.84
CA LYS A 351 23.84 -24.25 11.03
C LYS A 351 24.00 -23.80 9.58
N ALA A 352 25.24 -23.50 9.24
CA ALA A 352 25.79 -23.80 7.93
C ALA A 352 26.12 -25.30 7.89
N ALA A 353 25.69 -25.96 6.82
CA ALA A 353 26.39 -27.05 6.14
C ALA A 353 25.89 -27.07 4.69
#